data_AF-A0A8X6QIL5-F1
#
_entry.id   AF-A0A8X6QIL5-F1
#
_cell.length_a   1.000
_cell.length_b   1.000
_cell.length_c   1.000
_cell.angle_alpha   90.00
_cell.angle_beta   90.00
_cell.angle_gamma   90.00
#
_symmetry.space_group_name_H-M   'P 1'
#
loop_
_entity.id
_entity.type
_entity.pdbx_description
1 polymer ?
#
loop_
_entity_poly.entity_id
_entity_poly.type
_entity_poly.pdbx_seq_one_letter_code
_entity_poly.pdbx_strand_id
1 'polypeptide(L)'
;MNLNETSELHIFVDVCNGTFAAFVFDRSDLGSESKVTLIRAKNRLATVKPLIIPRLEFVACCIEAKLVNTLQGRSVWRALKSHSGSYSIVALWWIKEFGEWSVFVANRVKHIRELTGFFHGDMYQEI
;
A
#
# COMPACT_ATOMS: atom_id res chain seq x y z
N MET A 1 -3.18 -15.90 -15.28
CA MET A 1 -2.09 -14.91 -15.16
C MET A 1 -0.80 -15.68 -15.07
N ASN A 2 0.11 -15.51 -16.02
CA ASN A 2 1.42 -16.18 -15.98
C ASN A 2 2.38 -15.23 -15.27
N LEU A 3 2.84 -15.64 -14.08
CA LEU A 3 3.90 -14.95 -13.37
C LEU A 3 5.24 -15.36 -13.98
N ASN A 4 6.15 -14.41 -14.07
CA ASN A 4 7.52 -14.66 -14.47
C ASN A 4 8.39 -14.86 -13.22
N GLU A 5 9.57 -15.48 -13.37
CA GLU A 5 10.55 -15.61 -12.28
C GLU A 5 10.99 -14.24 -11.72
N THR A 6 10.90 -13.20 -12.54
CA THR A 6 11.25 -11.81 -12.23
C THR A 6 10.04 -10.98 -11.76
N SER A 7 8.88 -11.59 -11.53
CA SER A 7 7.68 -10.86 -11.12
C SER A 7 7.81 -10.30 -9.70
N GLU A 8 7.54 -9.00 -9.55
CA GLU A 8 7.49 -8.26 -8.30
C GLU A 8 6.15 -7.53 -8.20
N LEU A 9 5.57 -7.52 -6.99
CA LEU A 9 4.37 -6.75 -6.72
C LEU A 9 4.72 -5.34 -6.30
N HIS A 10 4.20 -4.34 -7.02
CA HIS A 10 4.33 -2.94 -6.64
C HIS A 10 2.98 -2.38 -6.25
N ILE A 11 2.90 -1.78 -5.07
CA ILE A 11 1.68 -1.26 -4.50
C ILE A 11 1.83 0.24 -4.25
N PHE A 12 0.87 1.01 -4.75
CA PHE A 12 0.85 2.46 -4.63
C PHE A 12 -0.49 2.93 -4.08
N VAL A 13 -0.45 4.02 -3.33
CA VAL A 13 -1.65 4.77 -2.95
C VAL A 13 -1.66 6.16 -3.59
N ASP A 14 -2.83 6.59 -4.01
CA ASP A 14 -3.06 7.95 -4.50
C ASP A 14 -4.26 8.57 -3.78
N VAL A 15 -4.17 9.88 -3.54
CA VAL A 15 -5.16 10.65 -2.80
C VAL A 15 -5.39 11.98 -3.49
N CYS A 16 -6.66 12.29 -3.72
CA CYS A 16 -7.08 13.62 -4.16
C CYS A 16 -8.20 14.14 -3.25
N ASN A 17 -8.66 15.36 -3.50
CA ASN A 17 -9.70 15.98 -2.68
C ASN A 17 -10.96 15.10 -2.59
N GLY A 18 -11.15 14.50 -1.41
CA GLY A 18 -12.33 13.69 -1.13
C GLY A 18 -12.28 12.27 -1.70
N THR A 19 -11.18 11.80 -2.28
CA THR A 19 -11.07 10.40 -2.74
C THR A 19 -9.67 9.84 -2.52
N PHE A 20 -9.58 8.52 -2.39
CA PHE A 20 -8.30 7.83 -2.27
C PHE A 20 -8.39 6.44 -2.87
N ALA A 21 -7.26 5.94 -3.37
CA ALA A 21 -7.15 4.66 -4.03
C ALA A 21 -5.84 3.95 -3.69
N ALA A 22 -5.87 2.62 -3.82
CA ALA A 22 -4.70 1.76 -3.79
C ALA A 22 -4.67 0.91 -5.07
N PHE A 23 -3.47 0.73 -5.63
CA PHE A 23 -3.22 0.02 -6.87
C PHE A 23 -2.13 -1.02 -6.64
N VAL A 24 -2.29 -2.21 -7.22
CA VAL A 24 -1.28 -3.27 -7.22
C VAL A 24 -0.93 -3.57 -8.67
N PHE A 25 0.35 -3.47 -8.97
CA PHE A 25 0.95 -3.81 -10.24
C PHE A 25 1.84 -5.04 -10.08
N ASP A 26 1.91 -5.84 -11.13
CA ASP A 26 2.97 -6.82 -11.35
C ASP A 26 3.97 -6.19 -12.31
N ARG A 27 5.20 -6.04 -11.84
CA ARG A 27 6.35 -5.63 -12.63
C ARG A 27 7.17 -6.89 -12.88
N SER A 28 7.45 -7.18 -14.14
CA SER A 28 8.33 -8.29 -14.51
C SER A 28 9.34 -7.82 -15.53
N ASP A 29 10.61 -8.20 -15.37
CA ASP A 29 11.63 -7.98 -16.37
C ASP A 29 11.54 -9.07 -17.45
N LEU A 30 11.44 -8.65 -18.72
CA LEU A 30 11.35 -9.49 -19.91
C LEU A 30 12.55 -9.17 -20.82
N GLY A 31 13.70 -9.77 -20.52
CA GLY A 31 14.94 -9.49 -21.24
C GLY A 31 15.42 -8.06 -20.95
N SER A 32 15.43 -7.20 -21.98
CA SER A 32 15.83 -5.79 -21.86
C SER A 32 14.70 -4.83 -21.52
N GLU A 33 13.45 -5.30 -21.44
CA GLU A 33 12.27 -4.47 -21.20
C GLU A 33 11.57 -4.85 -19.90
N SER A 34 11.04 -3.87 -19.18
CA SER A 34 10.17 -4.10 -18.03
C SER A 34 8.71 -4.04 -18.46
N LYS A 35 7.93 -5.07 -18.13
CA LYS A 35 6.47 -5.07 -18.31
C LYS A 35 5.78 -4.77 -16.99
N VAL A 36 4.85 -3.83 -17.00
CA VAL A 36 4.03 -3.47 -15.84
C VAL A 36 2.56 -3.72 -16.15
N THR A 37 1.88 -4.51 -15.31
CA THR A 37 0.46 -4.85 -15.48
C THR A 37 -0.32 -4.54 -14.21
N LEU A 38 -1.43 -3.81 -14.33
CA LEU A 38 -2.33 -3.58 -13.19
C LEU A 38 -3.06 -4.88 -12.83
N ILE A 39 -2.83 -5.37 -11.61
CA ILE A 39 -3.46 -6.58 -11.06
C ILE A 39 -4.78 -6.23 -10.40
N ARG A 40 -4.78 -5.16 -9.61
CA ARG A 40 -5.92 -4.81 -8.78
C ARG A 40 -5.89 -3.34 -8.41
N ALA A 41 -7.05 -2.70 -8.44
CA ALA A 41 -7.25 -1.37 -7.89
C ALA A 41 -8.41 -1.38 -6.90
N LYS A 42 -8.36 -0.49 -5.91
CA LYS A 42 -9.46 -0.25 -4.97
C LYS A 42 -9.51 1.21 -4.57
N ASN A 43 -10.60 1.88 -4.85
CA ASN A 43 -10.85 3.27 -4.47
C ASN A 43 -11.93 3.39 -3.39
N ARG A 44 -11.98 4.55 -2.73
CA ARG A 44 -13.07 4.99 -1.85
C ARG A 44 -13.24 6.50 -1.92
N LEU A 45 -14.49 6.94 -1.76
CA LEU A 45 -14.81 8.33 -1.45
C LEU A 45 -14.59 8.58 0.04
N ALA A 46 -14.01 9.74 0.38
CA ALA A 46 -13.91 10.21 1.74
C ALA A 46 -15.32 10.44 2.32
N THR A 47 -15.47 10.19 3.61
CA THR A 47 -16.72 10.48 4.32
C THR A 47 -17.06 11.96 4.24
N VAL A 48 -18.36 12.31 4.37
CA VAL A 48 -18.88 13.69 4.33
C VAL A 48 -18.16 14.63 5.30
N LYS A 49 -17.57 14.11 6.39
CA LYS A 49 -16.68 14.89 7.26
C LYS A 49 -15.33 15.11 6.56
N PRO A 50 -14.92 16.36 6.29
CA PRO A 50 -13.68 16.64 5.60
C PRO A 50 -12.50 16.12 6.44
N LEU A 51 -11.76 15.19 5.85
CA LEU A 51 -10.44 14.81 6.32
C LEU A 51 -9.41 15.63 5.55
N ILE A 52 -8.41 16.12 6.25
CA ILE A 52 -7.23 16.72 5.59
C ILE A 52 -6.46 15.64 4.83
N ILE A 53 -5.74 16.04 3.78
CA ILE A 53 -4.97 15.15 2.90
C ILE A 53 -4.09 14.14 3.69
N PRO A 54 -3.32 14.54 4.73
CA PRO A 54 -2.52 13.58 5.51
C PRO A 54 -3.31 12.43 6.14
N ARG A 55 -4.56 12.70 6.57
CA ARG A 55 -5.43 11.66 7.13
C ARG A 55 -6.02 10.76 6.04
N LEU A 56 -6.27 11.30 4.84
CA LEU A 56 -6.73 10.52 3.70
C LEU A 56 -5.62 9.59 3.20
N GLU A 57 -4.38 10.08 3.09
CA GLU A 57 -3.20 9.28 2.74
C GLU A 57 -2.99 8.11 3.71
N PHE A 58 -3.12 8.39 5.01
CA PHE A 58 -3.03 7.37 6.02
C PHE A 58 -4.18 6.34 5.98
N VAL A 59 -5.40 6.76 5.61
CA VAL A 59 -6.51 5.82 5.35
C VAL A 59 -6.29 5.03 4.07
N ALA A 60 -5.65 5.62 3.05
CA ALA A 60 -5.27 4.91 1.82
C ALA A 60 -4.29 3.77 2.12
N CYS A 61 -3.29 4.01 2.97
CA CYS A 61 -2.37 2.97 3.47
C CYS A 61 -3.12 1.81 4.16
N CYS A 62 -4.26 2.07 4.82
CA CYS A 62 -5.09 1.00 5.40
C CYS A 62 -5.77 0.14 4.32
N ILE A 63 -6.18 0.73 3.19
CA ILE A 63 -6.73 -0.04 2.07
C ILE A 63 -5.62 -0.86 1.42
N GLU A 64 -4.46 -0.24 1.24
CA GLU A 64 -3.26 -0.86 0.70
C GLU A 64 -2.90 -2.13 1.48
N ALA A 65 -2.72 -2.03 2.80
CA ALA A 65 -2.41 -3.16 3.67
C ALA A 65 -3.42 -4.30 3.54
N LYS A 66 -4.73 -3.98 3.45
CA LYS A 66 -5.78 -4.98 3.22
C LYS A 66 -5.66 -5.64 1.86
N LEU A 67 -5.29 -4.87 0.84
CA LEU A 67 -5.15 -5.36 -0.52
C LEU A 67 -3.97 -6.34 -0.62
N VAL A 68 -2.83 -5.96 -0.06
CA VAL A 68 -1.62 -6.79 0.04
C VAL A 68 -1.91 -8.08 0.80
N ASN A 69 -2.49 -7.99 2.01
CA ASN A 69 -2.84 -9.17 2.80
C ASN A 69 -3.81 -10.11 2.06
N THR A 70 -4.78 -9.55 1.32
CA THR A 70 -5.71 -10.36 0.51
C THR A 70 -4.99 -11.08 -0.64
N LEU A 71 -3.98 -10.45 -1.24
CA LEU A 71 -3.22 -11.05 -2.34
C LEU A 71 -2.24 -12.11 -1.82
N GLN A 72 -1.47 -11.81 -0.77
CA GLN A 72 -0.54 -12.76 -0.15
C GLN A 72 -1.24 -13.99 0.47
N GLY A 73 -2.53 -13.86 0.83
CA GLY A 73 -3.38 -14.99 1.20
C GLY A 73 -3.55 -16.04 0.10
N ARG A 74 -3.31 -15.69 -1.18
CA ARG A 74 -3.41 -16.59 -2.33
C ARG A 74 -2.03 -17.14 -2.70
N SER A 75 -1.92 -18.45 -2.93
CA SER A 75 -0.64 -19.17 -3.14
C SER A 75 0.24 -18.56 -4.24
N VAL A 76 -0.37 -18.11 -5.33
CA VAL A 76 0.30 -17.53 -6.50
C VAL A 76 1.11 -16.27 -6.18
N TRP A 77 0.67 -15.46 -5.21
CA TRP A 77 1.27 -14.14 -4.93
C TRP A 77 2.14 -14.13 -3.67
N ARG A 78 2.10 -15.22 -2.89
CA ARG A 78 2.76 -15.29 -1.57
C ARG A 78 4.29 -15.31 -1.67
N ALA A 79 4.82 -15.89 -2.75
CA ALA A 79 6.26 -16.03 -2.96
C ALA A 79 6.88 -14.82 -3.68
N LEU A 80 6.07 -13.88 -4.16
CA LEU A 80 6.59 -12.70 -4.87
C LEU A 80 7.05 -11.66 -3.87
N LYS A 81 8.18 -11.01 -4.20
CA LYS A 81 8.62 -9.81 -3.51
C LYS A 81 7.57 -8.71 -3.67
N SER A 82 7.29 -7.97 -2.61
CA SER A 82 6.29 -6.90 -2.61
C SER A 82 6.88 -5.58 -2.14
N HIS A 83 6.67 -4.54 -2.94
CA HIS A 83 7.07 -3.16 -2.71
C HIS A 83 5.83 -2.32 -2.48
N SER A 84 5.76 -1.65 -1.34
CA SER A 84 4.63 -0.79 -0.94
C SER A 84 5.11 0.65 -0.88
N GLY A 85 4.34 1.61 -1.40
CA GLY A 85 4.73 3.02 -1.42
C GLY A 85 3.58 3.97 -1.13
N SER A 86 3.84 4.95 -0.26
CA SER A 86 2.98 6.13 -0.07
C SER A 86 3.81 7.41 -0.13
N TYR A 87 3.29 8.44 -0.79
CA TYR A 87 3.94 9.76 -0.88
C TYR A 87 3.85 10.58 0.42
N SER A 88 3.11 10.10 1.42
CA SER A 88 2.86 10.83 2.66
C SER A 88 3.90 10.55 3.72
N ILE A 89 4.89 11.43 3.87
CA ILE A 89 5.93 11.32 4.91
C ILE A 89 5.31 11.14 6.30
N VAL A 90 4.20 11.83 6.58
CA VAL A 90 3.47 11.74 7.86
C VAL A 90 2.86 10.35 8.05
N ALA A 91 2.21 9.78 7.02
CA ALA A 91 1.67 8.43 7.11
C ALA A 91 2.79 7.39 7.31
N LEU A 92 3.89 7.50 6.55
CA LEU A 92 5.05 6.62 6.69
C LEU A 92 5.61 6.70 8.12
N TRP A 93 5.74 7.91 8.67
CA TRP A 93 6.26 8.14 10.01
C TRP A 93 5.38 7.50 11.09
N TRP A 94 4.05 7.69 11.03
CA TRP A 94 3.13 7.02 11.96
C TRP A 94 3.22 5.50 11.86
N ILE A 95 3.38 4.94 10.65
CA ILE A 95 3.45 3.48 10.51
C ILE A 95 4.79 2.92 11.02
N LYS A 96 5.89 3.67 10.89
CA LYS A 96 7.23 3.23 11.30
C LYS A 96 7.50 3.41 12.80
N GLU A 97 7.13 4.54 13.36
CA GLU A 97 7.51 4.90 14.74
C GLU A 97 6.56 4.37 15.80
N PHE A 98 6.98 4.36 17.06
CA PHE A 98 6.09 4.11 18.20
C PHE A 98 5.80 5.42 18.92
N GLY A 99 4.56 5.62 19.35
CA GLY A 99 4.20 6.80 20.12
C GLY A 99 2.77 6.81 20.62
N GLU A 100 2.51 7.74 21.54
CA GLU A 100 1.17 8.02 22.05
C GLU A 100 0.41 8.88 21.04
N TRP A 101 -0.36 8.24 20.16
CA TRP A 101 -1.16 8.93 19.16
C TRP A 101 -2.64 8.93 19.53
N SER A 102 -3.39 9.84 18.88
CA SER A 102 -4.86 9.79 18.94
C SER A 102 -5.39 8.41 18.56
N VAL A 103 -6.53 8.02 19.12
CA VAL A 103 -7.21 6.74 18.85
C VAL A 103 -7.38 6.48 17.35
N PHE A 104 -7.63 7.52 16.55
CA PHE A 104 -7.73 7.42 15.09
C PHE A 104 -6.47 6.86 14.44
N VAL A 105 -5.31 7.37 14.87
CA VAL A 105 -3.98 7.00 14.35
C VAL A 105 -3.58 5.63 14.91
N ALA A 106 -3.64 5.48 16.24
CA ALA A 106 -3.25 4.24 16.93
C ALA A 106 -3.97 3.00 16.38
N ASN A 107 -5.29 3.05 16.23
CA ASN A 107 -6.07 1.90 15.73
C ASN A 107 -5.67 1.51 14.31
N ARG A 108 -5.34 2.47 13.45
CA ARG A 108 -4.96 2.22 12.06
C ARG A 108 -3.53 1.74 11.92
N VAL A 109 -2.59 2.31 12.69
CA VAL A 109 -1.21 1.82 12.69
C VAL A 109 -1.17 0.37 13.17
N LYS A 110 -1.88 0.07 14.28
CA LYS A 110 -2.03 -1.31 14.76
C LYS A 110 -2.54 -2.22 13.66
N HIS A 111 -3.61 -1.82 12.99
CA HIS A 111 -4.22 -2.61 11.93
C HIS A 111 -3.32 -2.81 10.71
N ILE A 112 -2.59 -1.77 10.27
CA ILE A 112 -1.63 -1.88 9.16
C ILE A 112 -0.52 -2.87 9.54
N ARG A 113 0.08 -2.71 10.72
CA ARG A 113 1.18 -3.56 11.20
C ARG A 113 0.78 -5.03 11.35
N GLU A 114 -0.44 -5.29 11.82
CA GLU A 114 -1.01 -6.65 11.91
C GLU A 114 -1.17 -7.29 10.53
N LEU A 115 -1.55 -6.52 9.51
CA LEU A 115 -1.77 -7.03 8.16
C LEU A 115 -0.49 -7.20 7.34
N THR A 116 0.55 -6.41 7.62
CA THR A 116 1.80 -6.40 6.83
C THR A 116 2.98 -7.04 7.57
N GLY A 117 2.80 -7.51 8.81
CA GLY A 117 3.83 -8.24 9.55
C GLY A 117 5.09 -7.42 9.86
N PHE A 118 4.95 -6.11 10.08
CA PHE A 118 6.06 -5.15 10.27
C PHE A 118 7.03 -4.96 9.08
N PHE A 119 6.81 -5.61 7.94
CA PHE A 119 7.64 -5.38 6.74
C PHE A 119 7.30 -4.01 6.11
N HIS A 120 8.07 -3.01 6.51
CA HIS A 120 8.09 -1.66 5.93
C HIS A 120 9.53 -1.21 5.58
N GLY A 121 10.39 -2.19 5.29
CA GLY A 121 11.79 -1.98 4.89
C GLY A 121 11.94 -1.34 3.51
N ASP A 122 11.00 -1.61 2.59
CA ASP A 122 11.11 -1.22 1.18
C ASP A 122 10.02 -0.22 0.78
N MET A 123 9.55 0.61 1.71
CA MET A 123 8.78 1.80 1.34
C MET A 123 9.73 2.85 0.77
N TYR A 124 9.98 2.74 -0.52
CA TYR A 124 10.74 3.71 -1.27
C TYR A 124 9.92 5.01 -1.41
N GLN A 125 10.58 6.13 -1.19
CA GLN A 125 10.21 7.40 -1.82
C GLN A 125 10.79 7.38 -3.25
N GLU A 126 10.44 6.40 -4.08
CA GLU A 126 10.90 6.42 -5.47
C GLU A 126 9.87 7.15 -6.34
N ILE A 127 10.23 8.39 -6.67
CA ILE A 127 9.95 9.01 -7.96
C ILE A 127 11.21 8.83 -8.79
#